data_AF-A0AA50YQF1-F1
#
_entry.id   AF-A0AA50YQF1-F1
#
_cell.length_a   1.000
_cell.length_b   1.000
_cell.length_c   1.000
_cell.angle_alpha   90.00
_cell.angle_beta   90.00
_cell.angle_gamma   90.00
#
_symmetry.space_group_name_H-M   'P 1'
#
loop_
_entity.id
_entity.type
_entity.pdbx_description
1 polymer ?
#
loop_
_entity_poly.entity_id
_entity_poly.type
_entity_poly.pdbx_seq_one_letter_code
_entity_poly.pdbx_strand_id
1 'polypeptide(L)'
;KKRKHKKKDKSEEEKIDEDCVKHAGWWKVKKFEDITGSVAIEFGNKAYISALDNGLFTVGAPHDDGEGPSPEEIFTAFPAGENKFALKSGYGKYLGVSSDGRVIGRSDAVGPMEQWEP
;
A
#
# COMPACT_ATOMS: atom_id res chain seq x y z
N LYS A 1 34.28 26.47 41.27
CA LYS A 1 34.35 25.22 40.47
C LYS A 1 33.13 25.15 39.55
N LYS A 2 33.37 25.04 38.23
CA LYS A 2 32.37 24.94 37.15
C LYS A 2 31.35 23.82 37.38
N ARG A 3 30.09 24.02 36.96
CA ARG A 3 29.32 23.01 36.23
C ARG A 3 28.51 23.67 35.13
N LYS A 4 29.08 23.63 33.92
CA LYS A 4 28.47 24.04 32.65
C LYS A 4 27.45 22.94 32.29
N HIS A 5 26.16 23.25 32.30
CA HIS A 5 25.13 22.32 31.85
C HIS A 5 25.27 22.19 30.32
N LYS A 6 25.84 21.07 29.86
CA LYS A 6 25.99 20.76 28.44
C LYS A 6 24.61 20.35 27.94
N LYS A 7 23.90 21.24 27.23
CA LYS A 7 22.75 20.87 26.38
C LYS A 7 23.22 19.76 25.46
N LYS A 8 22.60 18.59 25.59
CA LYS A 8 22.79 17.48 24.67
C LYS A 8 21.80 17.71 23.54
N ASP A 9 22.18 18.56 22.59
CA ASP A 9 21.57 18.59 21.27
C ASP A 9 21.81 17.20 20.65
N LYS A 10 20.78 16.36 20.71
CA LYS A 10 20.66 15.22 19.81
C LYS A 10 19.85 15.75 18.62
N SER A 11 20.53 16.46 17.73
CA SER A 11 20.08 16.56 16.35
C SER A 11 20.20 15.16 15.76
N GLU A 12 19.14 14.36 15.87
CA GLU A 12 18.93 13.26 14.95
C GLU A 12 18.76 13.92 13.57
N GLU A 13 19.81 13.87 12.75
CA GLU A 13 19.67 14.15 11.33
C GLU A 13 18.61 13.18 10.80
N GLU A 14 17.40 13.70 10.59
CA GLU A 14 16.33 12.97 9.92
C GLU A 14 16.85 12.61 8.52
N LYS A 15 17.27 11.36 8.35
CA LYS A 15 17.57 10.82 7.02
C LYS A 15 16.26 10.87 6.23
N ILE A 16 16.21 11.79 5.28
CA ILE A 16 15.10 11.90 4.33
C ILE A 16 15.05 10.58 3.56
N ASP A 17 13.91 9.91 3.62
CA ASP A 17 13.65 8.71 2.83
C ASP A 17 13.33 9.14 1.39
N GLU A 18 14.33 9.02 0.51
CA GLU A 18 14.20 9.43 -0.90
C GLU A 18 13.09 8.69 -1.64
N ASP A 19 12.81 7.44 -1.29
CA ASP A 19 11.71 6.64 -1.87
C ASP A 19 10.36 7.21 -1.46
N CYS A 20 10.23 7.50 -0.17
CA CYS A 20 9.04 8.15 0.38
C CYS A 20 8.75 9.50 -0.31
N VAL A 21 9.79 10.30 -0.55
CA VAL A 21 9.64 11.57 -1.28
C VAL A 21 9.23 11.35 -2.73
N LYS A 22 9.84 10.37 -3.42
CA LYS A 22 9.51 10.05 -4.83
C LYS A 22 8.09 9.52 -5.00
N HIS A 23 7.49 8.94 -3.97
CA HIS A 23 6.14 8.41 -4.00
C HIS A 23 5.15 9.32 -3.23
N ALA A 24 5.40 10.62 -3.17
CA ALA A 24 4.51 11.62 -2.55
C ALA A 24 4.13 11.32 -1.09
N GLY A 25 5.06 10.76 -0.31
CA GLY A 25 4.86 10.41 1.09
C GLY A 25 4.38 8.98 1.32
N TRP A 26 4.22 8.16 0.27
CA TRP A 26 3.99 6.72 0.40
C TRP A 26 5.31 5.98 0.58
N TRP A 27 5.35 4.98 1.46
CA TRP A 27 6.57 4.24 1.75
C TRP A 27 6.35 2.73 1.61
N LYS A 28 7.43 2.03 1.28
CA LYS A 28 7.43 0.57 1.27
C LYS A 28 7.25 -0.01 2.66
N VAL A 29 6.25 -0.87 2.80
CA VAL A 29 6.01 -1.67 4.02
C VAL A 29 7.14 -2.69 4.24
N LYS A 30 7.62 -2.80 5.48
CA LYS A 30 8.72 -3.70 5.88
C LYS A 30 8.27 -4.92 6.70
N LYS A 31 7.12 -4.84 7.36
CA LYS A 31 6.55 -5.91 8.17
C LYS A 31 5.12 -6.19 7.74
N PHE A 32 4.69 -7.44 7.85
CA PHE A 32 3.33 -7.85 7.54
C PHE A 32 2.28 -7.06 8.35
N GLU A 33 2.55 -6.80 9.61
CA GLU A 33 1.67 -6.07 10.55
C GLU A 33 1.33 -4.65 10.08
N ASP A 34 2.18 -4.06 9.25
CA ASP A 34 1.99 -2.71 8.72
C ASP A 34 1.14 -2.71 7.43
N ILE A 35 0.75 -3.89 6.89
CA ILE A 35 -0.16 -4.03 5.73
C ILE A 35 -1.61 -3.84 6.22
N THR A 36 -1.96 -2.61 6.55
CA THR A 36 -3.29 -2.24 7.05
C THR A 36 -3.64 -0.81 6.64
N GLY A 37 -4.93 -0.55 6.44
CA GLY A 37 -5.40 0.77 6.00
C GLY A 37 -5.14 1.02 4.52
N SER A 38 -4.88 2.26 4.13
CA SER A 38 -4.67 2.62 2.73
C SER A 38 -3.35 2.06 2.21
N VAL A 39 -3.41 1.28 1.14
CA VAL A 39 -2.25 0.64 0.52
C VAL A 39 -2.33 0.78 -1.00
N ALA A 40 -1.18 0.81 -1.66
CA ALA A 40 -1.06 0.70 -3.11
C ALA A 40 -0.08 -0.42 -3.44
N ILE A 41 -0.24 -1.03 -4.62
CA ILE A 41 0.61 -2.13 -5.09
C ILE A 41 1.31 -1.69 -6.36
N GLU A 42 2.63 -1.51 -6.28
CA GLU A 42 3.46 -1.09 -7.41
C GLU A 42 4.00 -2.30 -8.20
N PHE A 43 3.87 -2.26 -9.52
CA PHE A 43 4.41 -3.21 -10.49
C PHE A 43 5.57 -2.60 -11.27
N GLY A 44 6.59 -2.17 -10.54
CA GLY A 44 7.80 -1.57 -11.08
C GLY A 44 7.56 -0.22 -11.76
N ASN A 45 8.64 0.56 -11.90
CA ASN A 45 8.63 1.85 -12.57
C ASN A 45 7.46 2.78 -12.15
N LYS A 46 7.07 2.77 -10.87
CA LYS A 46 5.98 3.59 -10.32
C LYS A 46 4.64 3.44 -11.05
N ALA A 47 4.38 2.24 -11.56
CA ALA A 47 3.09 1.88 -12.14
C ALA A 47 2.31 1.05 -11.13
N TYR A 48 1.12 1.48 -10.74
CA TYR A 48 0.35 0.83 -9.67
C TYR A 48 -0.81 -0.01 -10.22
N ILE A 49 -1.29 -0.98 -9.45
CA ILE A 49 -2.55 -1.66 -9.79
C ILE A 49 -3.70 -0.65 -9.68
N SER A 50 -4.48 -0.49 -10.74
CA SER A 50 -5.67 0.34 -10.83
C SER A 50 -6.94 -0.51 -10.91
N ALA A 51 -7.95 -0.15 -10.13
CA ALA A 51 -9.27 -0.76 -10.15
C ALA A 51 -10.16 -0.16 -11.24
N LEU A 52 -10.91 -1.01 -11.95
CA LEU A 52 -11.89 -0.60 -12.93
C LEU A 52 -13.32 -0.81 -12.39
N ASP A 53 -14.26 -0.01 -12.89
CA ASP A 53 -15.68 -0.05 -12.53
C ASP A 53 -16.38 -1.40 -12.84
N ASN A 54 -15.84 -2.16 -13.78
CA ASN A 54 -16.33 -3.49 -14.18
C ASN A 54 -15.82 -4.65 -13.30
N GLY A 55 -15.09 -4.31 -12.22
CA GLY A 55 -14.51 -5.27 -11.28
C GLY A 55 -13.29 -6.02 -11.82
N LEU A 56 -12.62 -5.47 -12.83
CA LEU A 56 -11.30 -5.90 -13.29
C LEU A 56 -10.21 -4.95 -12.78
N PHE A 57 -8.96 -5.35 -12.97
CA PHE A 57 -7.79 -4.56 -12.62
C PHE A 57 -6.85 -4.44 -13.81
N THR A 58 -6.10 -3.35 -13.85
CA THR A 58 -5.00 -3.13 -14.79
C THR A 58 -3.79 -2.58 -14.04
N VAL A 59 -2.63 -2.57 -14.70
CA VAL A 59 -1.50 -1.74 -14.24
C VAL A 59 -1.66 -0.37 -14.89
N GLY A 60 -1.59 0.68 -14.08
CA GLY A 60 -1.65 2.08 -14.50
C GLY A 60 -0.41 2.49 -15.32
N ALA A 61 -0.43 3.72 -15.84
CA ALA A 61 0.78 4.29 -16.42
C ALA A 61 1.81 4.57 -15.31
N PRO A 62 3.12 4.51 -15.62
CA PRO A 62 4.16 5.00 -14.72
C PRO A 62 3.89 6.44 -14.27
N HIS A 63 4.01 6.69 -12.97
CA HIS A 63 3.92 8.02 -12.36
C HIS A 63 5.27 8.75 -12.38
N ASP A 64 5.26 10.08 -12.35
CA ASP A 64 6.48 10.89 -12.25
C ASP A 64 7.05 10.90 -10.82
N ASP A 65 8.25 11.46 -10.63
CA ASP A 65 8.86 11.56 -9.29
C ASP A 65 8.11 12.60 -8.45
N GLY A 66 7.73 12.23 -7.24
CA GLY A 66 6.94 13.06 -6.33
C GLY A 66 5.43 12.90 -6.50
N GLU A 67 4.99 11.95 -7.33
CA GLU A 67 3.58 11.59 -7.51
C GLU A 67 3.28 10.26 -6.78
N GLY A 68 2.11 10.22 -6.14
CA GLY A 68 1.61 9.05 -5.43
C GLY A 68 0.50 8.37 -6.21
N PRO A 69 0.05 7.18 -5.77
CA PRO A 69 -1.04 6.45 -6.42
C PRO A 69 -2.30 7.31 -6.55
N SER A 70 -2.96 7.17 -7.70
CA SER A 70 -4.26 7.78 -7.97
C SER A 70 -5.36 7.14 -7.10
N PRO A 71 -6.52 7.80 -6.90
CA PRO A 71 -7.60 7.25 -6.08
C PRO A 71 -8.05 5.83 -6.44
N GLU A 72 -8.04 5.49 -7.73
CA GLU A 72 -8.36 4.16 -8.25
C GLU A 72 -7.25 3.11 -8.04
N GLU A 73 -6.04 3.54 -7.69
CA GLU A 73 -4.88 2.71 -7.38
C GLU A 73 -4.69 2.48 -5.87
N ILE A 74 -5.51 3.13 -5.05
CA ILE A 74 -5.52 2.99 -3.60
C ILE A 74 -6.54 1.93 -3.18
N PHE A 75 -6.07 0.95 -2.44
CA PHE A 75 -6.86 -0.10 -1.80
C PHE A 75 -6.90 0.08 -0.30
N THR A 76 -7.85 -0.59 0.35
CA THR A 76 -7.84 -0.73 1.81
C THR A 76 -7.47 -2.16 2.18
N ALA A 77 -6.39 -2.34 2.94
CA ALA A 77 -5.98 -3.61 3.51
C ALA A 77 -6.62 -3.84 4.89
N PHE A 78 -7.04 -5.08 5.12
CA PHE A 78 -7.59 -5.55 6.38
C PHE A 78 -6.91 -6.86 6.79
N PRO A 79 -6.64 -7.09 8.08
CA PRO A 79 -6.23 -8.41 8.56
C PRO A 79 -7.36 -9.42 8.34
N ALA A 80 -7.04 -10.58 7.77
CA ALA A 80 -8.00 -11.63 7.43
C ALA A 80 -7.68 -12.99 8.08
N GLY A 81 -6.74 -13.02 9.03
CA GLY A 81 -6.30 -14.21 9.75
C GLY A 81 -4.83 -14.13 10.12
N GLU A 82 -4.25 -15.27 10.54
CA GLU A 82 -2.81 -15.38 10.77
C GLU A 82 -2.05 -15.26 9.45
N ASN A 83 -1.16 -14.29 9.34
CA ASN A 83 -0.34 -14.00 8.15
C ASN A 83 -1.16 -13.79 6.85
N LYS A 84 -2.42 -13.38 6.98
CA LYS A 84 -3.34 -13.15 5.86
C LYS A 84 -3.98 -11.78 5.91
N PHE A 85 -4.18 -11.21 4.75
CA PHE A 85 -4.87 -9.94 4.58
C PHE A 85 -5.89 -10.00 3.44
N ALA A 86 -6.84 -9.08 3.45
CA ALA A 86 -7.78 -8.87 2.36
C ALA A 86 -7.65 -7.44 1.85
N LEU A 87 -7.91 -7.23 0.57
CA LEU A 87 -7.88 -5.91 -0.06
C LEU A 87 -9.26 -5.54 -0.55
N LYS A 88 -9.66 -4.28 -0.33
CA LYS A 88 -10.88 -3.68 -0.85
C LYS A 88 -10.54 -2.55 -1.81
N SER A 89 -11.12 -2.54 -3.00
CA SER A 89 -10.97 -1.46 -3.96
C SER A 89 -11.73 -0.20 -3.55
N GLY A 90 -11.40 0.94 -4.17
CA GLY A 90 -12.18 2.18 -4.04
C GLY A 90 -13.65 2.06 -4.45
N TYR A 91 -14.01 1.04 -5.26
CA TYR A 91 -15.40 0.72 -5.62
C TYR A 91 -16.14 -0.10 -4.57
N GLY A 92 -15.49 -0.39 -3.44
CA GLY A 92 -16.12 -1.08 -2.32
C GLY A 92 -16.21 -2.60 -2.47
N LYS A 93 -15.45 -3.20 -3.41
CA LYS A 93 -15.41 -4.65 -3.63
C LYS A 93 -14.09 -5.25 -3.19
N TYR A 94 -14.12 -6.47 -2.68
CA TYR A 94 -12.92 -7.21 -2.28
C TYR A 94 -12.24 -7.85 -3.48
N LEU A 95 -10.91 -7.80 -3.47
CA LEU A 95 -10.03 -8.42 -4.46
C LEU A 95 -9.93 -9.89 -4.16
N GLY A 96 -10.27 -10.72 -5.14
CA GLY A 96 -10.08 -12.16 -5.04
C GLY A 96 -9.73 -12.80 -6.38
N VAL A 97 -9.47 -14.10 -6.34
CA VAL A 97 -9.11 -14.89 -7.51
C VAL A 97 -10.35 -15.62 -8.04
N SER A 98 -10.68 -15.46 -9.32
CA SER A 98 -11.73 -16.23 -9.99
C SER A 98 -11.28 -17.65 -10.32
N SER A 99 -12.23 -18.51 -10.69
CA SER A 99 -11.98 -19.92 -10.99
C SER A 99 -11.02 -20.18 -12.16
N ASP A 100 -10.83 -19.20 -13.04
CA ASP A 100 -9.87 -19.20 -14.15
C ASP A 100 -8.51 -18.60 -13.78
N GLY A 101 -8.29 -18.25 -12.50
CA GLY A 101 -7.02 -17.72 -11.99
C GLY A 101 -6.81 -16.22 -12.21
N ARG A 102 -7.83 -15.48 -12.62
CA ARG A 102 -7.75 -14.01 -12.77
C ARG A 102 -8.05 -13.29 -11.44
N VAL A 103 -7.43 -12.14 -11.24
CA VAL A 103 -7.76 -11.26 -10.11
C VAL A 103 -8.97 -10.41 -10.48
N ILE A 104 -10.01 -10.42 -9.65
CA ILE A 104 -11.26 -9.68 -9.86
C ILE A 104 -11.75 -9.03 -8.55
N GLY A 105 -12.47 -7.92 -8.68
CA GLY A 105 -12.97 -7.11 -7.58
C GLY A 105 -14.48 -7.03 -7.59
N ARG A 106 -15.17 -8.13 -7.27
CA ARG A 106 -16.64 -8.22 -7.37
C ARG A 106 -17.34 -8.64 -6.09
N SER A 107 -16.60 -9.15 -5.11
CA SER A 107 -17.15 -9.69 -3.87
C SER A 107 -17.48 -8.58 -2.87
N ASP A 108 -18.63 -8.69 -2.20
CA ASP A 108 -19.06 -7.78 -1.11
C ASP A 108 -18.54 -8.20 0.27
N ALA A 109 -17.96 -9.40 0.37
CA ALA A 109 -17.41 -9.95 1.59
C ALA A 109 -16.08 -10.67 1.31
N VAL A 110 -15.31 -10.86 2.38
CA VAL A 110 -14.07 -11.65 2.34
C VAL A 110 -14.42 -13.12 2.50
N GLY A 111 -14.24 -13.90 1.43
CA GLY A 111 -14.25 -15.36 1.45
C GLY A 111 -12.83 -15.92 1.33
N PRO A 112 -12.70 -17.23 1.07
CA PRO A 112 -11.40 -17.87 0.86
C PRO A 112 -10.61 -17.33 -0.34
N MET A 113 -11.30 -16.83 -1.37
CA MET A 113 -10.66 -16.33 -2.60
C MET A 113 -10.16 -14.90 -2.46
N GLU A 114 -10.62 -14.18 -1.45
CA GLU A 114 -10.26 -12.78 -1.16
C GLU A 114 -9.15 -12.66 -0.09
N GLN A 115 -8.63 -13.78 0.40
CA GLN A 115 -7.52 -13.83 1.35
C GLN A 115 -6.19 -13.95 0.60
N TRP A 116 -5.25 -13.09 0.96
CA TRP A 116 -3.91 -13.01 0.38
C TRP A 116 -2.85 -13.24 1.44
N GLU A 117 -1.75 -13.85 1.02
CA GLU A 117 -0.53 -14.02 1.81
C GLU A 117 0.61 -13.25 1.09
N PRO A 118 1.42 -12.45 1.80
CA PRO A 118 2.48 -11.62 1.23
C PRO A 118 3.71 -12.42 0.77
#